data_AF-A0A6L9W0C6-F1
#
_entry.id   AF-A0A6L9W0C6-F1
#
_cell.length_a   1.000
_cell.length_b   1.000
_cell.length_c   1.000
_cell.angle_alpha   90.00
_cell.angle_beta   90.00
_cell.angle_gamma   90.00
#
_symmetry.space_group_name_H-M   'P 1'
#
loop_
_entity.id
_entity.type
_entity.pdbx_description
1 polymer ?
#
loop_
_entity_poly.entity_id
_entity_poly.type
_entity_poly.pdbx_seq_one_letter_code
_entity_poly.pdbx_strand_id
1 'polypeptide(L)'
;MTDIGDNSQLTAEQRARVLIDRQLTAAGWAVQDKGRANLTLPGVAVREVIMASGHGRADYVLYVDRRAVGVIEAKPEGTTLSGVEWQSARYATGLAPDVRLKALTLDDRLPFVFEASGSEVHVTNGYDPVPRARRIFTFPRPETLARTIRDAETDPAAATWRAKVRSMPALITEGLRPAQITAIEGIERSLAEQRYSRSLVQMATGAGKTYTAVTTCYRLLKHGGFRRILFLVDRNNLGSQTLAEFQNYATPDDGRRLTEIYNVNALTSAGMLDSSSVVISTIQRVYA
;
A
#
# COMPACT_ATOMS: atom_id res chain seq x y z
N MET A 1 -1.77 27.98 -10.56
CA MET A 1 -2.82 27.68 -11.56
C MET A 1 -2.13 27.13 -12.79
N THR A 2 -1.89 25.83 -12.83
CA THR A 2 -1.46 25.14 -14.05
C THR A 2 -2.68 24.91 -14.92
N ASP A 3 -2.53 25.31 -16.18
CA ASP A 3 -3.48 25.20 -17.28
C ASP A 3 -4.20 23.84 -17.28
N ILE A 4 -5.47 23.82 -16.88
CA ILE A 4 -6.36 22.68 -17.12
C ILE A 4 -6.85 22.89 -18.54
N GLY A 5 -6.06 22.41 -19.51
CA GLY A 5 -6.50 22.34 -20.90
C GLY A 5 -7.90 21.74 -20.97
N ASP A 6 -8.73 22.28 -21.85
CA ASP A 6 -10.11 21.87 -22.03
C ASP A 6 -10.19 20.39 -22.47
N ASN A 7 -10.31 19.50 -21.48
CA ASN A 7 -10.40 18.06 -21.66
C ASN A 7 -11.80 17.60 -22.13
N SER A 8 -12.70 18.52 -22.47
CA SER A 8 -14.06 18.18 -22.93
C SER A 8 -14.08 17.37 -24.23
N GLN A 9 -13.03 17.49 -25.05
CA GLN A 9 -12.88 16.75 -26.32
C GLN A 9 -12.31 15.33 -26.17
N LEU A 10 -11.78 14.95 -25.00
CA LEU A 10 -11.22 13.63 -24.76
C LEU A 10 -12.33 12.58 -24.57
N THR A 11 -12.09 11.33 -24.98
CA THR A 11 -12.97 10.22 -24.60
C THR A 11 -12.94 10.00 -23.08
N ALA A 12 -13.94 9.33 -22.52
CA ALA A 12 -13.98 9.04 -21.09
C ALA A 12 -12.76 8.23 -20.60
N GLU A 13 -12.27 7.31 -21.43
CA GLU A 13 -11.06 6.52 -21.17
C GLU A 13 -9.78 7.38 -21.22
N GLN A 14 -9.69 8.34 -22.15
CA GLN A 14 -8.57 9.28 -22.21
C GLN A 14 -8.56 10.22 -21.00
N ARG A 15 -9.71 10.72 -20.56
CA ARG A 15 -9.81 11.51 -19.32
C ARG A 15 -9.36 10.73 -18.09
N ALA A 16 -9.76 9.47 -17.97
CA ALA A 16 -9.31 8.59 -16.90
C ALA A 16 -7.77 8.43 -16.91
N ARG A 17 -7.17 8.23 -18.09
CA ARG A 17 -5.70 8.12 -18.23
C ARG A 17 -4.96 9.40 -17.82
N VAL A 18 -5.50 10.60 -18.12
CA VAL A 18 -4.92 11.86 -17.63
C VAL A 18 -4.89 11.91 -16.09
N LEU A 19 -5.94 11.41 -15.42
CA LEU A 19 -5.98 11.34 -13.96
C LEU A 19 -5.01 10.28 -13.41
N ILE A 20 -4.91 9.12 -14.07
CA ILE A 20 -3.98 8.05 -13.71
C ILE A 20 -2.53 8.52 -13.85
N ASP A 21 -2.18 9.21 -14.93
CA ASP A 21 -0.83 9.77 -15.15
C ASP A 21 -0.43 10.72 -14.01
N ARG A 22 -1.36 11.59 -13.58
CA ARG A 22 -1.14 12.50 -12.44
C ARG A 22 -0.92 11.74 -11.14
N GLN A 23 -1.70 10.69 -10.88
CA GLN A 23 -1.56 9.88 -9.66
C GLN A 23 -0.26 9.07 -9.65
N LEU A 24 0.12 8.48 -10.78
CA LEU A 24 1.39 7.77 -10.92
C LEU A 24 2.58 8.71 -10.71
N THR A 25 2.53 9.89 -11.33
CA THR A 25 3.57 10.93 -11.16
C THR A 25 3.66 11.38 -9.70
N ALA A 26 2.52 11.64 -9.04
CA ALA A 26 2.48 11.99 -7.62
C ALA A 26 3.00 10.87 -6.70
N ALA A 27 2.86 9.61 -7.13
CA ALA A 27 3.44 8.45 -6.46
C ALA A 27 4.92 8.21 -6.81
N GLY A 28 5.55 9.07 -7.61
CA GLY A 28 6.97 9.01 -7.96
C GLY A 28 7.31 8.15 -9.17
N TRP A 29 6.32 7.72 -9.96
CA TRP A 29 6.58 7.00 -11.21
C TRP A 29 6.98 7.95 -12.34
N ALA A 30 7.98 7.56 -13.13
CA ALA A 30 8.23 8.21 -14.40
C ALA A 30 7.25 7.69 -15.46
N VAL A 31 6.23 8.47 -15.79
CA VAL A 31 5.23 8.11 -16.81
C VAL A 31 5.77 8.46 -18.20
N GLN A 32 5.92 7.46 -19.08
CA GLN A 32 6.63 7.60 -20.35
C GLN A 32 5.92 6.83 -21.48
N ASP A 33 6.19 7.20 -22.72
CA ASP A 33 5.74 6.45 -23.90
C ASP A 33 6.79 5.42 -24.32
N LYS A 34 6.36 4.27 -24.86
CA LYS A 34 7.24 3.14 -25.21
C LYS A 34 8.49 3.54 -26.02
N GLY A 35 8.33 4.40 -27.04
CA GLY A 35 9.43 4.82 -27.91
C GLY A 35 10.48 5.72 -27.25
N ARG A 36 10.25 6.20 -26.03
CA ARG A 36 11.15 7.11 -25.29
C ARG A 36 11.43 6.64 -23.87
N ALA A 37 11.11 5.38 -23.56
CA ALA A 37 11.16 4.87 -22.20
C ALA A 37 12.62 4.71 -21.72
N ASN A 38 13.00 5.47 -20.70
CA ASN A 38 14.27 5.29 -20.00
C ASN A 38 14.09 4.36 -18.79
N LEU A 39 14.29 3.06 -19.02
CA LEU A 39 14.15 2.03 -17.98
C LEU A 39 15.28 2.05 -16.94
N THR A 40 16.28 2.94 -17.04
CA THR A 40 17.30 3.07 -16.00
C THR A 40 16.81 3.77 -14.74
N LEU A 41 15.63 4.40 -14.79
CA LEU A 41 15.01 5.02 -13.62
C LEU A 41 14.49 3.95 -12.64
N PRO A 42 14.39 4.26 -11.34
CA PRO A 42 13.94 3.30 -10.32
C PRO A 42 12.52 2.75 -10.55
N GLY A 43 11.63 3.54 -11.16
CA GLY A 43 10.26 3.16 -11.49
C GLY A 43 9.74 3.88 -12.72
N VAL A 44 9.29 3.11 -13.71
CA VAL A 44 8.75 3.64 -14.98
C VAL A 44 7.39 3.02 -15.27
N ALA A 45 6.40 3.86 -15.57
CA ALA A 45 5.11 3.43 -16.09
C ALA A 45 5.07 3.73 -17.59
N VAL A 46 5.17 2.69 -18.42
CA VAL A 46 5.19 2.82 -19.88
C VAL A 46 3.78 2.70 -20.43
N ARG A 47 3.31 3.74 -21.12
CA ARG A 47 1.97 3.85 -21.71
C ARG A 47 1.80 3.03 -22.99
N GLU A 48 0.56 2.61 -23.23
CA GLU A 48 0.05 2.05 -24.49
C GLU A 48 0.92 0.94 -25.09
N VAL A 49 1.26 -0.06 -24.27
CA VAL A 49 2.13 -1.14 -24.71
C VAL A 49 1.35 -2.15 -25.53
N ILE A 50 1.65 -2.23 -26.83
CA ILE A 50 1.16 -3.29 -27.71
C ILE A 50 1.68 -4.64 -27.18
N MET A 51 0.73 -5.54 -26.91
CA MET A 51 0.97 -6.88 -26.39
C MET A 51 1.29 -7.85 -27.54
N ALA A 52 1.67 -9.08 -27.21
CA ALA A 52 1.84 -10.14 -28.20
C ALA A 52 0.57 -10.32 -29.05
N SER A 53 0.72 -10.83 -30.28
CA SER A 53 -0.41 -11.01 -31.21
C SER A 53 -1.56 -11.76 -30.55
N GLY A 54 -2.78 -11.20 -30.61
CA GLY A 54 -3.98 -11.77 -29.98
C GLY A 54 -4.22 -11.34 -28.53
N HIS A 55 -3.30 -10.61 -27.89
CA HIS A 55 -3.42 -10.20 -26.48
C HIS A 55 -3.78 -8.73 -26.28
N GLY A 56 -3.97 -7.96 -27.36
CA GLY A 56 -4.46 -6.58 -27.32
C GLY A 56 -3.39 -5.56 -26.91
N ARG A 57 -3.75 -4.64 -26.01
CA ARG A 57 -2.90 -3.55 -25.53
C ARG A 57 -3.06 -3.41 -24.02
N ALA A 58 -1.96 -3.26 -23.30
CA ALA A 58 -1.98 -2.85 -21.90
C ALA A 58 -1.90 -1.32 -21.84
N ASP A 59 -2.73 -0.67 -21.00
CA ASP A 59 -2.67 0.78 -20.84
C ASP A 59 -1.33 1.21 -20.24
N TYR A 60 -0.84 0.47 -19.25
CA TYR A 60 0.49 0.67 -18.69
C TYR A 60 1.19 -0.65 -18.38
N VAL A 61 2.50 -0.71 -18.65
CA VAL A 61 3.39 -1.72 -18.07
C VAL A 61 4.31 -1.03 -17.06
N LEU A 62 4.36 -1.57 -15.85
CA LEU A 62 5.17 -1.07 -14.75
C LEU A 62 6.52 -1.76 -14.73
N TYR A 63 7.57 -0.95 -14.75
CA TYR A 63 8.95 -1.39 -14.63
C TYR A 63 9.54 -0.93 -13.31
N VAL A 64 10.19 -1.87 -12.61
CA VAL A 64 10.97 -1.62 -11.39
C VAL A 64 12.30 -2.32 -11.58
N ASP A 65 13.40 -1.61 -11.35
CA ASP A 65 14.76 -2.13 -11.56
C ASP A 65 14.94 -2.80 -12.93
N ARG A 66 14.41 -2.15 -13.99
CA ARG A 66 14.41 -2.62 -15.41
C ARG A 66 13.64 -3.90 -15.70
N ARG A 67 12.96 -4.50 -14.71
CA ARG A 67 12.09 -5.66 -14.90
C ARG A 67 10.64 -5.21 -15.08
N ALA A 68 9.91 -5.82 -15.99
CA ALA A 68 8.45 -5.64 -16.03
C ALA A 68 7.85 -6.39 -14.83
N VAL A 69 7.15 -5.70 -13.95
CA VAL A 69 6.65 -6.26 -12.67
C VAL A 69 5.13 -6.17 -12.54
N GLY A 70 4.47 -5.40 -13.40
CA GLY A 70 3.05 -5.20 -13.29
C GLY A 70 2.41 -4.51 -14.48
N VAL A 71 1.09 -4.44 -14.45
CA VAL A 71 0.27 -3.78 -15.46
C VAL A 71 -0.81 -2.94 -14.79
N ILE A 72 -1.22 -1.87 -15.46
CA ILE A 72 -2.40 -1.09 -15.10
C ILE A 72 -3.36 -1.15 -16.27
N GLU A 73 -4.60 -1.50 -15.98
CA GLU A 73 -5.74 -1.41 -16.89
C GLU A 73 -6.56 -0.16 -16.51
N ALA A 74 -6.70 0.78 -17.44
CA ALA A 74 -7.50 1.98 -17.27
C ALA A 74 -8.95 1.72 -17.71
N LYS A 75 -9.91 2.18 -16.93
CA LYS A 75 -11.34 2.15 -17.26
C LYS A 75 -11.92 3.56 -17.23
N PRO A 76 -12.98 3.84 -18.00
CA PRO A 76 -13.70 5.10 -17.86
C PRO A 76 -14.19 5.31 -16.42
N GLU A 77 -14.18 6.55 -15.96
CA GLU A 77 -14.72 6.93 -14.65
C GLU A 77 -16.20 6.51 -14.53
N GLY A 78 -16.60 6.03 -13.35
CA GLY A 78 -17.95 5.49 -13.10
C GLY A 78 -18.15 4.04 -13.54
N THR A 79 -17.16 3.41 -14.19
CA THR A 79 -17.18 1.97 -14.47
C THR A 79 -16.87 1.19 -13.19
N THR A 80 -17.70 0.21 -12.85
CA THR A 80 -17.39 -0.74 -11.76
C THR A 80 -16.11 -1.49 -12.10
N LEU A 81 -15.09 -1.33 -11.26
CA LEU A 81 -13.89 -2.16 -11.29
C LEU A 81 -14.24 -3.55 -10.73
N SER A 82 -14.95 -4.36 -11.52
CA SER A 82 -15.37 -5.70 -11.13
C SER A 82 -14.17 -6.66 -11.13
N GLY A 83 -14.09 -7.52 -10.12
CA GLY A 83 -12.99 -8.50 -9.96
C GLY A 83 -12.99 -9.64 -11.00
N VAL A 84 -13.61 -9.44 -12.17
CA VAL A 84 -13.56 -10.38 -13.28
C VAL A 84 -12.15 -10.23 -13.88
N GLU A 85 -11.22 -11.03 -13.39
CA GLU A 85 -9.84 -11.08 -13.86
C GLU A 85 -9.79 -11.27 -15.38
N TRP A 86 -9.58 -10.19 -16.13
CA TRP A 86 -9.32 -10.29 -17.56
C TRP A 86 -7.94 -10.90 -17.83
N GLN A 87 -7.94 -11.81 -18.79
CA GLN A 87 -7.17 -13.07 -18.82
C GLN A 87 -5.90 -13.07 -19.68
N SER A 88 -5.47 -11.96 -20.28
CA SER A 88 -4.39 -12.00 -21.29
C SER A 88 -3.19 -11.11 -20.96
N ALA A 89 -3.40 -9.85 -20.55
CA ALA A 89 -2.31 -8.90 -20.28
C ALA A 89 -1.53 -9.18 -18.98
N ARG A 90 -2.12 -9.95 -18.07
CA ARG A 90 -1.49 -10.36 -16.80
C ARG A 90 -0.45 -11.47 -17.01
N TYR A 91 -0.60 -12.27 -18.06
CA TYR A 91 0.29 -13.39 -18.32
C TYR A 91 1.53 -12.94 -19.08
N ALA A 92 2.66 -13.53 -18.73
CA ALA A 92 3.93 -13.35 -19.40
C ALA A 92 3.84 -13.61 -20.90
N THR A 93 2.96 -14.54 -21.31
CA THR A 93 2.67 -14.86 -22.71
C THR A 93 2.02 -13.72 -23.48
N GLY A 94 1.31 -12.81 -22.79
CA GLY A 94 0.76 -11.61 -23.39
C GLY A 94 1.80 -10.51 -23.60
N LEU A 95 2.94 -10.53 -22.93
CA LEU A 95 3.99 -9.52 -23.13
C LEU A 95 4.70 -9.73 -24.47
N ALA A 96 5.13 -8.62 -25.10
CA ALA A 96 6.00 -8.68 -26.26
C ALA A 96 7.26 -9.52 -25.93
N PRO A 97 7.82 -10.30 -26.89
CA PRO A 97 8.90 -11.24 -26.61
C PRO A 97 10.12 -10.62 -25.90
N ASP A 98 10.49 -9.40 -26.29
CA ASP A 98 11.60 -8.63 -25.72
C ASP A 98 11.34 -8.22 -24.25
N VAL A 99 10.10 -7.85 -23.93
CA VAL A 99 9.66 -7.52 -22.57
C VAL A 99 9.59 -8.78 -21.70
N ARG A 100 9.07 -9.88 -22.26
CA ARG A 100 8.91 -11.16 -21.56
C ARG A 100 10.23 -11.69 -21.00
N LEU A 101 11.34 -11.53 -21.74
CA LEU A 101 12.67 -11.98 -21.30
C LEU A 101 13.16 -11.31 -20.00
N LYS A 102 12.64 -10.13 -19.68
CA LYS A 102 13.01 -9.36 -18.47
C LYS A 102 11.82 -9.19 -17.51
N ALA A 103 10.74 -9.90 -17.74
CA ALA A 103 9.57 -9.86 -16.87
C ALA A 103 9.84 -10.63 -15.58
N LEU A 104 9.39 -10.08 -14.45
CA LEU A 104 9.29 -10.80 -13.20
C LEU A 104 7.90 -11.43 -13.14
N THR A 105 7.84 -12.75 -13.00
CA THR A 105 6.59 -13.50 -13.05
C THR A 105 6.44 -14.46 -11.87
N LEU A 106 5.21 -14.62 -11.40
CA LEU A 106 4.76 -15.67 -10.48
C LEU A 106 3.72 -16.51 -11.22
N ASP A 107 3.95 -17.80 -11.36
CA ASP A 107 3.05 -18.71 -12.09
C ASP A 107 2.64 -18.16 -13.48
N ASP A 108 3.65 -17.73 -14.25
CA ASP A 108 3.50 -17.08 -15.56
C ASP A 108 2.70 -15.78 -15.57
N ARG A 109 2.49 -15.13 -14.42
CA ARG A 109 1.78 -13.86 -14.30
C ARG A 109 2.64 -12.75 -13.71
N LEU A 110 2.45 -11.52 -14.16
CA LEU A 110 3.04 -10.36 -13.51
C LEU A 110 2.46 -10.20 -12.09
N PRO A 111 3.30 -9.99 -11.06
CA PRO A 111 2.86 -10.02 -9.67
C PRO A 111 1.98 -8.85 -9.26
N PHE A 112 2.07 -7.68 -9.93
CA PHE A 112 1.26 -6.52 -9.59
C PHE A 112 0.28 -6.16 -10.69
N VAL A 113 -1.01 -6.31 -10.42
CA VAL A 113 -2.05 -5.95 -11.36
C VAL A 113 -2.89 -4.84 -10.77
N PHE A 114 -3.06 -3.76 -11.51
CA PHE A 114 -3.91 -2.64 -11.13
C PHE A 114 -5.04 -2.44 -12.12
N GLU A 115 -6.18 -2.02 -11.60
CA GLU A 115 -7.34 -1.58 -12.37
C GLU A 115 -7.73 -0.20 -11.83
N ALA A 116 -7.87 0.80 -12.70
CA ALA A 116 -8.08 2.18 -12.26
C ALA A 116 -9.02 2.96 -13.17
N SER A 117 -9.87 3.81 -12.58
CA SER A 117 -10.87 4.61 -13.29
C SER A 117 -10.71 6.12 -13.11
N GLY A 118 -9.52 6.56 -12.69
CA GLY A 118 -9.23 7.95 -12.31
C GLY A 118 -9.72 8.31 -10.90
N SER A 119 -10.85 7.78 -10.44
CA SER A 119 -11.36 7.97 -9.07
C SER A 119 -11.10 6.80 -8.12
N GLU A 120 -10.88 5.61 -8.68
CA GLU A 120 -10.60 4.40 -7.90
C GLU A 120 -9.38 3.67 -8.44
N VAL A 121 -8.65 3.01 -7.53
CA VAL A 121 -7.53 2.13 -7.85
C VAL A 121 -7.72 0.81 -7.10
N HIS A 122 -7.81 -0.28 -7.85
CA HIS A 122 -7.77 -1.64 -7.33
C HIS A 122 -6.40 -2.24 -7.59
N VAL A 123 -5.95 -3.11 -6.68
CA VAL A 123 -4.73 -3.89 -6.85
C VAL A 123 -4.96 -5.34 -6.49
N THR A 124 -4.44 -6.23 -7.33
CA THR A 124 -4.19 -7.64 -7.02
C THR A 124 -2.68 -7.82 -6.91
N ASN A 125 -2.22 -8.30 -5.76
CA ASN A 125 -0.81 -8.56 -5.51
C ASN A 125 -0.60 -10.08 -5.43
N GLY A 126 0.12 -10.63 -6.39
CA GLY A 126 0.41 -12.07 -6.51
C GLY A 126 1.23 -12.62 -5.34
N TYR A 127 1.95 -11.77 -4.61
CA TYR A 127 2.67 -12.17 -3.39
C TYR A 127 1.79 -12.28 -2.15
N ASP A 128 0.52 -11.87 -2.20
CA ASP A 128 -0.39 -12.09 -1.07
C ASP A 128 -0.76 -13.58 -0.96
N PRO A 129 -0.97 -14.14 0.25
CA PRO A 129 -1.31 -15.57 0.40
C PRO A 129 -2.59 -16.00 -0.33
N VAL A 130 -3.51 -15.06 -0.52
CA VAL A 130 -4.74 -15.24 -1.29
C VAL A 130 -4.91 -13.98 -2.14
N PRO A 131 -4.28 -13.93 -3.33
CA PRO A 131 -4.35 -12.77 -4.21
C PRO A 131 -5.80 -12.49 -4.60
N ARG A 132 -6.21 -11.24 -4.39
CA ARG A 132 -7.52 -10.75 -4.84
C ARG A 132 -7.50 -9.25 -5.04
N ALA A 133 -8.35 -8.78 -5.94
CA ALA A 133 -8.55 -7.36 -6.15
C ALA A 133 -9.05 -6.70 -4.86
N ARG A 134 -8.43 -5.59 -4.50
CA ARG A 134 -8.86 -4.73 -3.39
C ARG A 134 -8.63 -3.27 -3.72
N ARG A 135 -9.51 -2.42 -3.24
CA ARG A 135 -9.34 -0.97 -3.33
C ARG A 135 -8.15 -0.52 -2.47
N ILE A 136 -7.34 0.36 -3.03
CA ILE A 136 -6.30 1.12 -2.34
C ILE A 136 -6.56 2.62 -2.50
N PHE A 137 -5.92 3.42 -1.66
CA PHE A 137 -6.10 4.88 -1.70
C PHE A 137 -5.46 5.51 -2.94
N THR A 138 -4.26 5.07 -3.30
CA THR A 138 -3.50 5.55 -4.47
C THR A 138 -2.46 4.50 -4.88
N PHE A 139 -1.83 4.68 -6.05
CA PHE A 139 -0.77 3.81 -6.52
C PHE A 139 0.41 3.75 -5.52
N PRO A 140 0.95 2.55 -5.23
CA PRO A 140 2.18 2.45 -4.44
C PRO A 140 3.34 3.12 -5.16
N ARG A 141 4.27 3.71 -4.40
CA ARG A 141 5.55 4.19 -4.97
C ARG A 141 6.36 3.02 -5.56
N PRO A 142 7.22 3.24 -6.57
CA PRO A 142 8.08 2.18 -7.13
C PRO A 142 8.87 1.41 -6.06
N GLU A 143 9.42 2.11 -5.06
CA GLU A 143 10.23 1.51 -4.00
C GLU A 143 9.40 0.58 -3.09
N THR A 144 8.07 0.75 -3.08
CA THR A 144 7.15 -0.15 -2.36
C THR A 144 6.98 -1.48 -3.08
N LEU A 145 6.90 -1.46 -4.42
CA LEU A 145 6.89 -2.69 -5.20
C LEU A 145 8.26 -3.37 -5.18
N ALA A 146 9.34 -2.60 -5.38
CA ALA A 146 10.72 -3.09 -5.31
C ALA A 146 11.01 -3.81 -3.99
N ARG A 147 10.54 -3.24 -2.88
CA ARG A 147 10.67 -3.87 -1.56
C ARG A 147 9.85 -5.15 -1.44
N THR A 148 8.60 -5.16 -1.90
CA THR A 148 7.78 -6.39 -1.87
C THR A 148 8.46 -7.51 -2.65
N ILE A 149 9.07 -7.20 -3.80
CA ILE A 149 9.85 -8.15 -4.59
C ILE A 149 11.06 -8.67 -3.79
N ARG A 150 11.85 -7.79 -3.17
CA ARG A 150 12.99 -8.20 -2.33
C ARG A 150 12.58 -9.03 -1.12
N ASP A 151 11.51 -8.62 -0.44
CA ASP A 151 10.95 -9.36 0.70
C ASP A 151 10.51 -10.77 0.22
N ALA A 152 9.95 -10.91 -0.98
CA ALA A 152 9.58 -12.19 -1.57
C ALA A 152 10.77 -13.04 -2.04
N GLU A 153 11.83 -12.42 -2.57
CA GLU A 153 13.09 -13.09 -2.92
C GLU A 153 13.80 -13.61 -1.64
N THR A 154 13.58 -12.96 -0.49
CA THR A 154 14.16 -13.34 0.81
C THR A 154 13.33 -14.39 1.55
N ASP A 155 12.01 -14.17 1.65
CA ASP A 155 11.06 -15.06 2.31
C ASP A 155 9.73 -15.05 1.54
N PRO A 156 9.54 -15.96 0.57
CA PRO A 156 8.33 -16.06 -0.23
C PRO A 156 7.06 -16.25 0.61
N ALA A 157 7.16 -16.92 1.76
CA ALA A 157 6.02 -17.19 2.63
C ALA A 157 5.58 -15.97 3.45
N ALA A 158 6.43 -14.94 3.52
CA ALA A 158 6.18 -13.71 4.28
C ALA A 158 6.42 -12.43 3.49
N ALA A 159 6.26 -12.45 2.16
CA ALA A 159 6.56 -11.30 1.30
C ALA A 159 5.75 -10.02 1.60
N THR A 160 4.54 -10.16 2.15
CA THR A 160 3.60 -9.04 2.35
C THR A 160 3.07 -8.99 3.77
N TRP A 161 2.56 -7.83 4.21
CA TRP A 161 1.92 -7.71 5.53
C TRP A 161 0.77 -8.72 5.69
N ARG A 162 0.08 -9.05 4.60
CA ARG A 162 -1.06 -9.99 4.59
C ARG A 162 -0.60 -11.42 4.87
N ALA A 163 0.63 -11.76 4.53
CA ALA A 163 1.24 -13.01 4.96
C ALA A 163 1.71 -12.91 6.41
N LYS A 164 2.48 -11.88 6.74
CA LYS A 164 3.12 -11.70 8.07
C LYS A 164 2.13 -11.65 9.24
N VAL A 165 0.97 -11.02 9.09
CA VAL A 165 -0.05 -10.97 10.17
C VAL A 165 -0.65 -12.33 10.52
N ARG A 166 -0.47 -13.37 9.68
CA ARG A 166 -0.99 -14.73 9.95
C ARG A 166 -0.07 -15.55 10.86
N SER A 167 1.18 -15.10 11.05
CA SER A 167 2.21 -15.80 11.81
C SER A 167 2.84 -14.93 12.89
N MET A 168 2.12 -13.89 13.35
CA MET A 168 2.58 -13.09 14.49
C MET A 168 2.72 -13.95 15.75
N PRO A 169 3.77 -13.74 16.57
CA PRO A 169 3.94 -14.48 17.82
C PRO A 169 2.79 -14.18 18.78
N ALA A 170 2.60 -15.02 19.80
CA ALA A 170 1.59 -14.78 20.82
C ALA A 170 1.72 -13.39 21.48
N LEU A 171 0.60 -12.83 21.94
CA LEU A 171 0.60 -11.57 22.69
C LEU A 171 1.25 -11.80 24.06
N ILE A 172 2.25 -10.99 24.41
CA ILE A 172 2.74 -10.91 25.80
C ILE A 172 1.67 -10.17 26.59
N THR A 173 1.00 -10.88 27.50
CA THR A 173 -0.17 -10.37 28.22
C THR A 173 0.18 -9.71 29.56
N GLU A 174 1.43 -9.84 30.01
CA GLU A 174 1.88 -9.26 31.27
C GLU A 174 1.72 -7.73 31.28
N GLY A 175 1.09 -7.20 32.32
CA GLY A 175 0.74 -5.77 32.44
C GLY A 175 -0.46 -5.33 31.61
N LEU A 176 -1.07 -6.19 30.78
CA LEU A 176 -2.29 -5.86 30.03
C LEU A 176 -3.55 -6.22 30.83
N ARG A 177 -4.55 -5.34 30.73
CA ARG A 177 -5.89 -5.61 31.27
C ARG A 177 -6.66 -6.55 30.33
N PRO A 178 -7.64 -7.33 30.82
CA PRO A 178 -8.44 -8.24 29.98
C PRO A 178 -9.05 -7.57 28.75
N ALA A 179 -9.60 -6.35 28.90
CA ALA A 179 -10.17 -5.61 27.78
C ALA A 179 -9.14 -5.23 26.69
N GLN A 180 -7.88 -5.03 27.07
CA GLN A 180 -6.79 -4.71 26.13
C GLN A 180 -6.35 -5.97 25.38
N ILE A 181 -6.22 -7.09 26.10
CA ILE A 181 -5.90 -8.41 25.52
C ILE A 181 -6.96 -8.77 24.46
N THR A 182 -8.25 -8.75 24.83
CA THR A 182 -9.35 -9.03 23.91
C THR A 182 -9.34 -8.11 22.68
N ALA A 183 -9.07 -6.82 22.87
CA ALA A 183 -9.01 -5.86 21.78
C ALA A 183 -7.84 -6.15 20.81
N ILE A 184 -6.63 -6.38 21.33
CA ILE A 184 -5.42 -6.60 20.52
C ILE A 184 -5.55 -7.92 19.74
N GLU A 185 -5.90 -9.01 20.42
CA GLU A 185 -6.10 -10.32 19.78
C GLU A 185 -7.24 -10.28 18.76
N GLY A 186 -8.30 -9.51 19.04
CA GLY A 186 -9.40 -9.28 18.10
C GLY A 186 -8.95 -8.55 16.83
N ILE A 187 -8.10 -7.53 16.96
CA ILE A 187 -7.51 -6.82 15.81
C ILE A 187 -6.61 -7.76 15.01
N GLU A 188 -5.72 -8.49 15.67
CA GLU A 188 -4.78 -9.42 15.00
C GLU A 188 -5.51 -10.54 14.26
N ARG A 189 -6.52 -11.14 14.89
CA ARG A 189 -7.40 -12.12 14.24
C ARG A 189 -8.11 -11.51 13.03
N SER A 190 -8.68 -10.32 13.16
CA SER A 190 -9.36 -9.63 12.06
C SER A 190 -8.43 -9.37 10.86
N LEU A 191 -7.18 -8.95 11.13
CA LEU A 191 -6.15 -8.75 10.11
C LEU A 191 -5.69 -10.05 9.47
N ALA A 192 -5.57 -11.14 10.24
CA ALA A 192 -5.19 -12.46 9.74
C ALA A 192 -6.28 -13.09 8.85
N GLU A 193 -7.55 -12.96 9.25
CA GLU A 193 -8.71 -13.45 8.50
C GLU A 193 -8.93 -12.68 7.20
N GLN A 194 -8.57 -11.39 7.17
CA GLN A 194 -8.68 -10.52 6.00
C GLN A 194 -10.10 -10.44 5.44
N ARG A 195 -11.13 -10.58 6.26
CA ARG A 195 -12.53 -10.52 5.79
C ARG A 195 -12.98 -9.09 5.51
N TYR A 196 -12.51 -8.14 6.32
CA TYR A 196 -12.90 -6.74 6.27
C TYR A 196 -11.70 -5.84 6.03
N SER A 197 -11.92 -4.71 5.35
CA SER A 197 -10.93 -3.66 5.16
C SER A 197 -10.90 -2.65 6.31
N ARG A 198 -11.88 -2.74 7.22
CA ARG A 198 -12.07 -1.86 8.37
C ARG A 198 -12.55 -2.68 9.56
N SER A 199 -12.05 -2.35 10.74
CA SER A 199 -12.43 -2.99 11.99
C SER A 199 -12.77 -1.92 13.02
N LEU A 200 -13.71 -2.22 13.93
CA LEU A 200 -14.12 -1.33 15.01
C LEU A 200 -13.84 -2.00 16.34
N VAL A 201 -13.16 -1.28 17.23
CA VAL A 201 -12.95 -1.70 18.62
C VAL A 201 -13.66 -0.72 19.53
N GLN A 202 -14.62 -1.23 20.29
CA GLN A 202 -15.37 -0.44 21.26
C GLN A 202 -14.85 -0.73 22.67
N MET A 203 -14.36 0.31 23.34
CA MET A 203 -13.85 0.22 24.70
C MET A 203 -14.37 1.39 25.53
N ALA A 204 -14.74 1.11 26.78
CA ALA A 204 -15.14 2.12 27.74
C ALA A 204 -14.04 3.18 27.97
N THR A 205 -14.42 4.37 28.43
CA THR A 205 -13.45 5.37 28.90
C THR A 205 -12.71 4.85 30.12
N GLY A 206 -11.39 5.11 30.19
CA GLY A 206 -10.52 4.55 31.24
C GLY A 206 -10.10 3.08 31.04
N ALA A 207 -10.63 2.37 30.05
CA ALA A 207 -10.25 0.98 29.76
C ALA A 207 -8.85 0.80 29.12
N GLY A 208 -8.10 1.90 28.92
CA GLY A 208 -6.74 1.85 28.37
C GLY A 208 -6.63 1.88 26.85
N LYS A 209 -7.57 2.56 26.15
CA LYS A 209 -7.61 2.68 24.67
C LYS A 209 -6.28 3.08 24.05
N THR A 210 -5.64 4.12 24.56
CA THR A 210 -4.38 4.64 24.00
C THR A 210 -3.28 3.59 24.12
N TYR A 211 -3.11 3.00 25.31
CA TYR A 211 -2.12 1.94 25.53
C TYR A 211 -2.37 0.69 24.66
N THR A 212 -3.64 0.30 24.48
CA THR A 212 -4.04 -0.77 23.54
C THR A 212 -3.59 -0.44 22.11
N ALA A 213 -3.82 0.79 21.67
CA ALA A 213 -3.49 1.23 20.33
C ALA A 213 -1.96 1.32 20.11
N VAL A 214 -1.20 1.82 21.09
CA VAL A 214 0.27 1.83 21.06
C VAL A 214 0.83 0.41 21.00
N THR A 215 0.32 -0.50 21.84
CA THR A 215 0.70 -1.93 21.83
C THR A 215 0.41 -2.58 20.48
N THR A 216 -0.75 -2.29 19.89
CA THR A 216 -1.12 -2.77 18.55
C THR A 216 -0.15 -2.22 17.50
N CYS A 217 0.17 -0.93 17.53
CA CYS A 217 1.13 -0.32 16.60
C CYS A 217 2.51 -0.98 16.69
N TYR A 218 3.01 -1.17 17.92
CA TYR A 218 4.27 -1.88 18.16
C TYR A 218 4.28 -3.26 17.52
N ARG A 219 3.25 -4.06 17.78
CA ARG A 219 3.15 -5.44 17.26
C ARG A 219 3.03 -5.48 15.74
N LEU A 220 2.29 -4.57 15.13
CA LEU A 220 2.19 -4.48 13.67
C LEU A 220 3.49 -4.03 13.00
N LEU A 221 4.22 -3.10 13.62
CA LEU A 221 5.54 -2.66 13.14
C LEU A 221 6.57 -3.80 13.24
N LYS A 222 6.62 -4.48 14.39
CA LYS A 222 7.62 -5.49 14.68
C LYS A 222 7.37 -6.82 13.96
N HIS A 223 6.13 -7.27 13.91
CA HIS A 223 5.79 -8.61 13.42
C HIS A 223 4.83 -8.58 12.21
N GLY A 224 3.90 -7.61 12.17
CA GLY A 224 2.88 -7.56 11.13
C GLY A 224 3.37 -7.09 9.75
N GLY A 225 4.64 -6.67 9.63
CA GLY A 225 5.20 -6.16 8.37
C GLY A 225 4.76 -4.75 7.99
N PHE A 226 4.07 -4.05 8.89
CA PHE A 226 3.73 -2.65 8.71
C PHE A 226 4.99 -1.82 8.88
N ARG A 227 5.14 -0.78 8.05
CA ARG A 227 6.30 0.13 8.13
C ARG A 227 5.91 1.56 8.48
N ARG A 228 4.65 1.92 8.22
CA ARG A 228 4.10 3.24 8.49
C ARG A 228 2.69 3.09 9.03
N ILE A 229 2.40 3.80 10.11
CA ILE A 229 1.08 3.86 10.74
C ILE A 229 0.70 5.33 10.91
N LEU A 230 -0.47 5.71 10.39
CA LEU A 230 -1.09 7.02 10.65
C LEU A 230 -2.05 6.88 11.83
N PHE A 231 -1.75 7.56 12.93
CA PHE A 231 -2.57 7.62 14.12
C PHE A 231 -3.35 8.93 14.15
N LEU A 232 -4.68 8.85 14.04
CA LEU A 232 -5.54 10.02 13.99
C LEU A 232 -6.17 10.32 15.34
N VAL A 233 -6.11 11.59 15.73
CA VAL A 233 -6.76 12.13 16.92
C VAL A 233 -7.73 13.26 16.54
N ASP A 234 -8.69 13.55 17.41
CA ASP A 234 -9.65 14.63 17.17
C ASP A 234 -9.00 16.03 17.32
N ARG A 235 -8.11 16.21 18.31
CA ARG A 235 -7.59 17.53 18.71
C ARG A 235 -6.09 17.51 18.99
N ASN A 236 -5.45 18.66 18.87
CA ASN A 236 -3.99 18.82 19.05
C ASN A 236 -3.51 18.36 20.44
N ASN A 237 -4.25 18.67 21.51
CA ASN A 237 -3.88 18.25 22.87
C ASN A 237 -3.89 16.71 23.02
N LEU A 238 -4.87 16.03 22.41
CA LEU A 238 -4.89 14.56 22.34
C LEU A 238 -3.72 14.03 21.53
N GLY A 239 -3.27 14.75 20.50
CA GLY A 239 -2.07 14.44 19.74
C GLY A 239 -0.82 14.46 20.60
N SER A 240 -0.61 15.51 21.40
CA SER A 240 0.51 15.61 22.33
C SER A 240 0.47 14.52 23.41
N GLN A 241 -0.71 14.23 23.96
CA GLN A 241 -0.89 13.13 24.92
C GLN A 241 -0.56 11.77 24.30
N THR A 242 -1.04 11.52 23.08
CA THR A 242 -0.75 10.28 22.35
C THR A 242 0.75 10.17 22.08
N LEU A 243 1.41 11.24 21.66
CA LEU A 243 2.86 11.24 21.44
C LEU A 243 3.63 10.91 22.72
N ALA A 244 3.23 11.49 23.85
CA ALA A 244 3.82 11.18 25.16
C ALA A 244 3.61 9.72 25.56
N GLU A 245 2.45 9.13 25.25
CA GLU A 245 2.20 7.69 25.46
C GLU A 245 3.11 6.82 24.60
N PHE A 246 3.32 7.15 23.32
CA PHE A 246 4.28 6.43 22.47
C PHE A 246 5.73 6.56 22.99
N GLN A 247 6.13 7.73 23.48
CA GLN A 247 7.47 7.96 24.05
C GLN A 247 7.71 7.19 25.35
N ASN A 248 6.68 7.08 26.18
CA ASN A 248 6.74 6.38 27.47
C ASN A 248 6.41 4.89 27.37
N TYR A 249 6.03 4.39 26.20
CA TYR A 249 5.78 2.97 26.02
C TYR A 249 7.08 2.17 26.05
N ALA A 250 7.20 1.26 27.03
CA ALA A 250 8.26 0.26 27.08
C ALA A 250 7.80 -1.00 26.35
N THR A 251 8.65 -1.53 25.48
CA THR A 251 8.39 -2.76 24.76
C THR A 251 8.32 -3.94 25.72
N PRO A 252 7.32 -4.83 25.59
CA PRO A 252 7.10 -5.91 26.55
C PRO A 252 8.16 -7.03 26.51
N ASP A 253 9.04 -7.05 25.52
CA ASP A 253 10.02 -8.11 25.29
C ASP A 253 11.46 -7.74 25.67
N ASP A 254 11.94 -6.54 25.34
CA ASP A 254 13.29 -6.08 25.70
C ASP A 254 13.33 -4.79 26.56
N GLY A 255 12.17 -4.24 26.91
CA GLY A 255 12.03 -3.11 27.85
C GLY A 255 12.44 -1.74 27.30
N ARG A 256 12.95 -1.68 26.06
CA ARG A 256 13.34 -0.43 25.41
C ARG A 256 12.14 0.47 25.17
N ARG A 257 12.36 1.79 25.06
CA ARG A 257 11.26 2.68 24.66
C ARG A 257 10.92 2.43 23.19
N LEU A 258 9.65 2.45 22.83
CA LEU A 258 9.23 2.29 21.43
C LEU A 258 9.93 3.31 20.52
N THR A 259 10.08 4.55 21.00
CA THR A 259 10.74 5.63 20.26
C THR A 259 12.26 5.47 20.10
N GLU A 260 12.89 4.52 20.81
CA GLU A 260 14.29 4.14 20.58
C GLU A 260 14.44 3.14 19.42
N ILE A 261 13.33 2.52 19.00
CA ILE A 261 13.30 1.49 17.94
C ILE A 261 12.63 2.05 16.68
N TYR A 262 11.57 2.84 16.84
CA TYR A 262 10.73 3.36 15.77
C TYR A 262 10.53 4.87 15.90
N ASN A 263 10.69 5.59 14.80
CA ASN A 263 10.45 7.04 14.80
C ASN A 263 8.95 7.33 14.89
N VAL A 264 8.56 8.05 15.93
CA VAL A 264 7.19 8.54 16.15
C VAL A 264 7.19 10.05 16.08
N ASN A 265 6.46 10.61 15.13
CA ASN A 265 6.45 12.06 14.88
C ASN A 265 5.01 12.59 14.77
N ALA A 266 4.81 13.85 15.16
CA ALA A 266 3.59 14.56 14.81
C ALA A 266 3.65 15.03 13.35
N LEU A 267 2.52 15.02 12.64
CA LEU A 267 2.44 15.61 11.30
C LEU A 267 2.55 17.14 11.40
N THR A 268 3.50 17.71 10.63
CA THR A 268 3.74 19.16 10.60
C THR A 268 3.35 19.75 9.24
N SER A 269 3.35 21.08 9.11
CA SER A 269 3.15 21.74 7.81
C SER A 269 4.24 21.44 6.79
N ALA A 270 5.43 21.00 7.24
CA ALA A 270 6.50 20.53 6.36
C ALA A 270 6.23 19.11 5.80
N GLY A 271 5.12 18.47 6.22
CA GLY A 271 4.76 17.11 5.84
C GLY A 271 5.33 16.05 6.78
N MET A 272 5.34 14.81 6.29
CA MET A 272 5.84 13.63 6.99
C MET A 272 7.33 13.41 6.66
N LEU A 273 8.13 13.06 7.67
CA LEU A 273 9.51 12.61 7.45
C LEU A 273 9.52 11.19 6.88
N ASP A 274 10.36 10.90 5.88
CA ASP A 274 10.40 9.58 5.25
C ASP A 274 10.80 8.46 6.22
N SER A 275 11.54 8.80 7.29
CA SER A 275 11.99 7.89 8.34
C SER A 275 10.94 7.61 9.42
N SER A 276 9.79 8.28 9.41
CA SER A 276 8.72 8.07 10.40
C SER A 276 8.08 6.69 10.24
N SER A 277 7.96 5.96 11.35
CA SER A 277 7.23 4.69 11.44
C SER A 277 5.81 4.90 11.95
N VAL A 278 5.60 5.87 12.82
CA VAL A 278 4.27 6.29 13.28
C VAL A 278 4.15 7.80 13.11
N VAL A 279 3.03 8.23 12.54
CA VAL A 279 2.70 9.65 12.36
C VAL A 279 1.41 9.94 13.11
N ILE A 280 1.47 10.86 14.06
CA ILE A 280 0.30 11.30 14.84
C ILE A 280 -0.22 12.59 14.23
N SER A 281 -1.50 12.64 13.89
CA SER A 281 -2.11 13.81 13.26
C SER A 281 -3.55 14.01 13.70
N THR A 282 -4.03 15.25 13.65
CA THR A 282 -5.47 15.48 13.57
C THR A 282 -6.00 15.22 12.17
N ILE A 283 -7.30 14.98 12.03
CA ILE A 283 -7.92 14.82 10.71
C ILE A 283 -7.78 16.10 9.87
N GLN A 284 -7.96 17.27 10.48
CA GLN A 284 -7.88 18.56 9.79
C GLN A 284 -6.47 18.78 9.23
N ARG A 285 -5.42 18.37 9.96
CA ARG A 285 -4.03 18.50 9.52
C ARG A 285 -3.69 17.61 8.32
N VAL A 286 -4.34 16.47 8.16
CA VAL A 286 -4.13 15.60 6.99
C VAL A 286 -4.64 16.24 5.69
N TYR A 287 -5.62 17.14 5.78
CA TYR A 287 -6.25 17.81 4.65
C TYR A 287 -5.87 19.30 4.50
N ALA A 288 -4.97 19.80 5.34
CA ALA A 288 -4.48 21.18 5.33
C ALA A 288 -3.22 21.30 4.46
#